data_AF-A0AB34Z9D7-F1
#
_entry.id   AF-A0AB34Z9D7-F1
#
_cell.length_a   1.000
_cell.length_b   1.000
_cell.length_c   1.000
_cell.angle_alpha   90.00
_cell.angle_beta   90.00
_cell.angle_gamma   90.00
#
_symmetry.space_group_name_H-M   'P 1'
#
loop_
_entity.id
_entity.type
_entity.pdbx_description
1 polymer ?
#
loop_
_entity_poly.entity_id
_entity_poly.type
_entity_poly.pdbx_seq_one_letter_code
_entity_poly.pdbx_strand_id
1 'polypeptide(L)'
;MTDTTIYTEILQPRGAAYSSDRIKPWSHYREPIDSGDGRLHGESRRWGDASPQTQSRVIDSLIDASRDAGLSSRETAYVLAIARVESGFNPDAAAGTTSASGLGQFIDRTGTHYGVNASNRFDVQTQSQALVQHFIDNRDLARSRGEGEDYIYKYHHDGPSKDYGGLALSRREIAPHLDNYTQFVEQRLSQTQGNAVDRPAPAMHPAEPSHGARSNFQQTMERMLPGQGSTDPHITGHYGEHRGSHGPHGGTDFNYQGGQTGRNMQHPTVHSPVAGTVTFAGGNYGTVKIRDAQGNSHEILHLDALKVKEGQTLSAGDAIGTMGGRGPNGNSQYAQHVHYQLRDANGKLTSPETFWNQGHQQESGARHSQPATAAGNDTLRHGEQGGDVGKLQQDLNRLGVRDAQGNRLAEDGRFGDNTREAVIAFQKQHGLQPDGVVGRNTQAALSAQPAQAQAGQAPAAAPKAPSLDDAAHPDHALHNAIRSKLPSMISNETAAHITLQAKQNGIDSADKLQKVTVQDGKAFVMGTTPGFRAAVDLNQPAPTLEQTSAQLLAGQASQQRAQDEQQRVAIGGR
;
A
#
# COMPACT_ATOMS: atom_id res chain seq x y z
N MET A 1 22.37 -0.94 17.33
CA MET A 1 22.52 -2.42 17.30
C MET A 1 21.10 -2.96 17.18
N THR A 2 20.78 -3.65 16.09
CA THR A 2 19.40 -4.03 15.74
C THR A 2 18.88 -5.15 16.65
N ASP A 3 17.62 -4.99 17.04
CA ASP A 3 16.82 -5.78 17.99
C ASP A 3 16.44 -7.19 17.47
N THR A 4 17.39 -7.88 16.83
CA THR A 4 17.17 -9.19 16.18
C THR A 4 17.42 -10.34 17.15
N THR A 5 18.04 -10.08 18.30
CA THR A 5 18.58 -11.11 19.21
C THR A 5 17.49 -11.97 19.86
N ILE A 6 16.32 -11.38 20.17
CA ILE A 6 15.23 -12.10 20.87
C ILE A 6 14.51 -13.14 19.99
N TYR A 7 14.52 -12.95 18.67
CA TYR A 7 13.84 -13.87 17.74
C TYR A 7 14.68 -15.10 17.40
N THR A 8 16.00 -15.02 17.60
CA THR A 8 16.98 -16.05 17.19
C THR A 8 16.60 -17.45 17.67
N GLU A 9 15.99 -17.56 18.84
CA GLU A 9 15.60 -18.85 19.45
C GLU A 9 14.24 -19.37 18.95
N ILE A 10 13.47 -18.55 18.25
CA ILE A 10 12.12 -18.87 17.75
C ILE A 10 12.11 -19.08 16.23
N LEU A 11 12.98 -18.40 15.49
CA LEU A 11 13.07 -18.54 14.04
C LEU A 11 13.34 -19.99 13.64
N GLN A 12 12.69 -20.44 12.57
CA GLN A 12 12.80 -21.80 12.08
C GLN A 12 13.61 -21.86 10.78
N PRO A 13 14.47 -22.88 10.62
CA PRO A 13 15.19 -23.10 9.39
C PRO A 13 14.26 -23.65 8.30
N ARG A 14 14.74 -23.61 7.06
CA ARG A 14 14.09 -24.28 5.93
C ARG A 14 13.92 -25.78 6.20
N GLY A 15 12.69 -26.25 6.15
CA GLY A 15 12.31 -27.65 6.26
C GLY A 15 12.47 -28.46 4.97
N ALA A 16 12.25 -29.77 5.08
CA ALA A 16 12.34 -30.70 3.96
C ALA A 16 11.26 -30.46 2.90
N ALA A 17 11.59 -30.74 1.63
CA ALA A 17 10.65 -30.67 0.52
C ALA A 17 9.79 -31.93 0.42
N TYR A 18 8.57 -31.80 -0.09
CA TYR A 18 7.81 -32.96 -0.55
C TYR A 18 8.43 -33.52 -1.83
N SER A 19 8.50 -34.85 -1.94
CA SER A 19 8.87 -35.50 -3.18
C SER A 19 7.74 -35.32 -4.21
N SER A 20 8.11 -35.14 -5.48
CA SER A 20 7.16 -34.71 -6.52
C SER A 20 5.94 -35.63 -6.71
N ASP A 21 6.13 -36.93 -6.46
CA ASP A 21 5.16 -38.02 -6.50
C ASP A 21 4.15 -37.98 -5.33
N ARG A 22 4.52 -37.37 -4.21
CA ARG A 22 3.66 -37.22 -3.03
C ARG A 22 2.78 -35.97 -3.10
N ILE A 23 3.06 -35.04 -4.01
CA ILE A 23 2.29 -33.82 -4.18
C ILE A 23 1.00 -34.12 -4.94
N LYS A 24 -0.15 -33.93 -4.28
CA LYS A 24 -1.47 -34.17 -4.85
C LYS A 24 -1.94 -32.98 -5.70
N PRO A 25 -2.75 -33.20 -6.76
CA PRO A 25 -3.20 -32.11 -7.62
C PRO A 25 -4.05 -31.03 -6.94
N TRP A 26 -4.76 -31.38 -5.86
CA TRP A 26 -5.57 -30.46 -5.07
C TRP A 26 -4.79 -29.73 -3.98
N SER A 27 -3.48 -29.98 -3.86
CA SER A 27 -2.62 -29.28 -2.92
C SER A 27 -2.20 -27.92 -3.47
N HIS A 28 -2.12 -26.92 -2.59
CA HIS A 28 -1.63 -25.59 -2.90
C HIS A 28 -0.09 -25.52 -3.02
N TYR A 29 0.61 -26.66 -2.88
CA TYR A 29 2.07 -26.71 -2.90
C TYR A 29 2.70 -26.31 -4.24
N ARG A 30 1.95 -26.38 -5.34
CA ARG A 30 2.40 -25.98 -6.68
C ARG A 30 1.88 -24.61 -7.10
N GLU A 31 1.10 -23.94 -6.26
CA GLU A 31 0.62 -22.61 -6.56
C GLU A 31 1.79 -21.61 -6.56
N PRO A 32 1.85 -20.72 -7.57
CA PRO A 32 2.88 -19.69 -7.61
C PRO A 32 2.81 -18.84 -6.35
N ILE A 33 3.99 -18.44 -5.86
CA ILE A 33 4.08 -17.51 -4.74
C ILE A 33 3.91 -16.11 -5.31
N ASP A 34 2.92 -15.39 -4.80
CA ASP A 34 2.75 -13.99 -5.13
C ASP A 34 3.85 -13.17 -4.44
N SER A 35 4.76 -12.63 -5.25
CA SER A 35 5.85 -11.75 -4.81
C SER A 35 5.60 -10.29 -5.23
N GLY A 36 4.35 -9.94 -5.57
CA GLY A 36 3.96 -8.57 -5.89
C GLY A 36 4.38 -7.58 -4.79
N ASP A 37 4.75 -6.37 -5.21
CA ASP A 37 5.41 -5.36 -4.37
C ASP A 37 4.71 -5.15 -3.02
N GLY A 38 5.32 -5.67 -1.94
CA GLY A 38 4.97 -5.38 -0.55
C GLY A 38 4.30 -6.49 0.26
N ARG A 39 3.88 -7.62 -0.32
CA ARG A 39 3.31 -8.75 0.45
C ARG A 39 4.39 -9.45 1.27
N LEU A 40 4.12 -9.75 2.55
CA LEU A 40 4.97 -10.67 3.32
C LEU A 40 4.81 -12.09 2.76
N HIS A 41 5.90 -12.64 2.25
CA HIS A 41 5.90 -13.94 1.60
C HIS A 41 7.06 -14.84 2.06
N GLY A 42 6.87 -16.15 1.91
CA GLY A 42 7.93 -17.14 1.99
C GLY A 42 8.76 -17.22 0.70
N GLU A 43 9.92 -17.84 0.81
CA GLU A 43 10.80 -18.15 -0.34
C GLU A 43 10.32 -19.41 -1.08
N SER A 44 9.56 -20.28 -0.41
CA SER A 44 8.85 -21.40 -1.03
C SER A 44 7.62 -21.83 -0.23
N ARG A 45 6.92 -22.88 -0.71
CA ARG A 45 5.81 -23.53 0.00
C ARG A 45 6.26 -24.44 1.15
N ARG A 46 7.56 -24.53 1.43
CA ARG A 46 8.13 -25.42 2.45
C ARG A 46 8.01 -24.80 3.84
N TRP A 47 7.77 -25.65 4.83
CA TRP A 47 7.86 -25.27 6.23
C TRP A 47 9.16 -24.51 6.52
N GLY A 48 9.08 -23.39 7.24
CA GLY A 48 10.22 -22.57 7.66
C GLY A 48 11.00 -21.85 6.54
N ASP A 49 10.62 -22.01 5.27
CA ASP A 49 11.32 -21.42 4.13
C ASP A 49 10.86 -19.98 3.86
N ALA A 50 11.14 -19.11 4.83
CA ALA A 50 10.90 -17.67 4.78
C ALA A 50 12.08 -16.94 5.42
N SER A 51 12.37 -15.71 4.97
CA SER A 51 13.47 -14.92 5.54
C SER A 51 13.29 -14.70 7.06
N PRO A 52 14.38 -14.56 7.83
CA PRO A 52 14.31 -14.19 9.25
C PRO A 52 13.38 -12.98 9.51
N GLN A 53 13.45 -11.98 8.63
CA GLN A 53 12.63 -10.77 8.71
C GLN A 53 11.14 -11.06 8.49
N THR A 54 10.80 -11.91 7.51
CA THR A 54 9.42 -12.36 7.27
C THR A 54 8.90 -13.11 8.49
N GLN A 55 9.66 -14.07 9.01
CA GLN A 55 9.26 -14.87 10.17
C GLN A 55 9.06 -14.00 11.43
N SER A 56 9.96 -13.04 11.70
CA SER A 56 9.78 -12.08 12.80
C SER A 56 8.50 -11.26 12.66
N ARG A 57 8.17 -10.80 11.45
CA ARG A 57 6.92 -10.05 11.20
C ARG A 57 5.66 -10.89 11.32
N VAL A 58 5.73 -12.17 10.95
CA VAL A 58 4.66 -13.15 11.18
C VAL A 58 4.45 -13.38 12.68
N ILE A 59 5.52 -13.56 13.44
CA ILE A 59 5.47 -13.73 14.90
C ILE A 59 4.81 -12.51 15.55
N ASP A 60 5.19 -11.30 15.14
CA ASP A 60 4.57 -10.07 15.63
C ASP A 60 3.08 -10.00 15.28
N SER A 61 2.69 -10.35 14.05
CA SER A 61 1.28 -10.40 13.66
C SER A 61 0.45 -11.38 14.49
N LEU A 62 1.03 -12.51 14.90
CA LEU A 62 0.38 -13.48 15.77
C LEU A 62 0.25 -12.97 17.21
N ILE A 63 1.27 -12.27 17.73
CA ILE A 63 1.22 -11.64 19.05
C ILE A 63 0.15 -10.55 19.08
N ASP A 64 0.10 -9.70 18.05
CA ASP A 64 -0.88 -8.62 17.93
C ASP A 64 -2.30 -9.17 17.83
N ALA A 65 -2.55 -10.14 16.94
CA ALA A 65 -3.85 -10.79 16.83
C ALA A 65 -4.28 -11.49 18.14
N SER A 66 -3.33 -12.10 18.86
CA SER A 66 -3.61 -12.72 20.17
C SER A 66 -3.98 -11.68 21.23
N ARG A 67 -3.27 -10.54 21.24
CA ARG A 67 -3.55 -9.42 22.15
C ARG A 67 -4.92 -8.82 21.88
N ASP A 68 -5.26 -8.59 20.61
CA ASP A 68 -6.55 -8.04 20.20
C ASP A 68 -7.71 -8.97 20.59
N ALA A 69 -7.47 -10.28 20.57
CA ALA A 69 -8.41 -11.28 21.05
C ALA A 69 -8.41 -11.47 22.59
N GLY A 70 -7.61 -10.70 23.33
CA GLY A 70 -7.54 -10.74 24.79
C GLY A 70 -6.85 -11.99 25.36
N LEU A 71 -5.98 -12.64 24.59
CA LEU A 71 -5.22 -13.80 25.06
C LEU A 71 -4.12 -13.40 26.05
N SER A 72 -3.90 -14.24 27.06
CA SER A 72 -2.76 -14.13 27.97
C SER A 72 -1.44 -14.45 27.27
N SER A 73 -0.29 -14.07 27.86
CA SER A 73 1.03 -14.42 27.33
C SER A 73 1.21 -15.92 27.11
N ARG A 74 0.64 -16.75 27.99
CA ARG A 74 0.65 -18.22 27.87
C ARG A 74 -0.16 -18.70 26.67
N GLU A 75 -1.33 -18.13 26.45
CA GLU A 75 -2.20 -18.48 25.33
C GLU A 75 -1.59 -18.01 24.00
N THR A 76 -0.99 -16.81 23.96
CA THR A 76 -0.21 -16.31 22.82
C THR A 76 0.99 -17.22 22.51
N ALA A 77 1.73 -17.65 23.54
CA ALA A 77 2.83 -18.60 23.38
C ALA A 77 2.36 -19.92 22.75
N TYR A 78 1.15 -20.37 23.09
CA TYR A 78 0.53 -21.54 22.49
C TYR A 78 0.23 -21.32 21.00
N VAL A 79 -0.37 -20.18 20.62
CA VAL A 79 -0.59 -19.81 19.21
C VAL A 79 0.73 -19.81 18.42
N LEU A 80 1.80 -19.24 18.99
CA LEU A 80 3.12 -19.25 18.36
C LEU A 80 3.69 -20.67 18.21
N ALA A 81 3.48 -21.54 19.19
CA ALA A 81 3.91 -22.93 19.12
C ALA A 81 3.14 -23.70 18.02
N ILE A 82 1.84 -23.45 17.84
CA ILE A 82 1.08 -24.02 16.73
C ILE A 82 1.64 -23.54 15.39
N ALA A 83 1.82 -22.22 15.21
CA ALA A 83 2.37 -21.67 13.97
C ALA A 83 3.77 -22.23 13.65
N ARG A 84 4.59 -22.43 14.68
CA ARG A 84 5.90 -23.09 14.57
C ARG A 84 5.76 -24.51 14.01
N VAL A 85 4.90 -25.34 14.59
CA VAL A 85 4.72 -26.74 14.17
C VAL A 85 4.14 -26.81 12.77
N GLU A 86 3.10 -26.03 12.49
CA GLU A 86 2.35 -26.11 11.24
C GLU A 86 3.10 -25.52 10.04
N SER A 87 3.77 -24.38 10.22
CA SER A 87 4.33 -23.62 9.09
C SER A 87 5.80 -23.24 9.24
N GLY A 88 6.37 -23.35 10.44
CA GLY A 88 7.69 -22.79 10.75
C GLY A 88 7.70 -21.28 10.57
N PHE A 89 6.58 -20.61 10.84
CA PHE A 89 6.36 -19.18 10.60
C PHE A 89 6.49 -18.76 9.12
N ASN A 90 6.38 -19.69 8.17
CA ASN A 90 6.29 -19.36 6.76
C ASN A 90 4.82 -19.11 6.36
N PRO A 91 4.42 -17.88 5.97
CA PRO A 91 3.04 -17.56 5.63
C PRO A 91 2.57 -18.18 4.31
N ASP A 92 3.51 -18.71 3.50
CA ASP A 92 3.23 -19.40 2.25
C ASP A 92 3.35 -20.92 2.36
N ALA A 93 3.59 -21.47 3.56
CA ALA A 93 3.72 -22.91 3.76
C ALA A 93 2.48 -23.66 3.24
N ALA A 94 2.68 -24.79 2.56
CA ALA A 94 1.59 -25.66 2.14
C ALA A 94 1.98 -27.12 2.30
N ALA A 95 1.00 -27.98 2.58
CA ALA A 95 1.20 -29.42 2.61
C ALA A 95 1.09 -30.00 1.20
N GLY A 96 2.00 -30.89 0.80
CA GLY A 96 1.93 -31.55 -0.50
C GLY A 96 0.78 -32.58 -0.62
N THR A 97 0.32 -33.14 0.50
CA THR A 97 -0.62 -34.28 0.50
C THR A 97 -2.08 -33.89 0.74
N THR A 98 -2.34 -32.68 1.19
CA THR A 98 -3.67 -32.16 1.53
C THR A 98 -3.83 -30.74 0.97
N SER A 99 -5.01 -30.14 1.12
CA SER A 99 -5.24 -28.72 0.85
C SER A 99 -4.81 -27.82 2.01
N ALA A 100 -4.01 -28.34 2.97
CA ALA A 100 -3.57 -27.57 4.12
C ALA A 100 -2.57 -26.50 3.69
N SER A 101 -2.77 -25.27 4.16
CA SER A 101 -1.91 -24.13 3.82
C SER A 101 -1.87 -23.06 4.90
N GLY A 102 -0.84 -22.24 4.86
CA GLY A 102 -0.67 -21.08 5.70
C GLY A 102 -0.16 -21.38 7.11
N LEU A 103 -0.17 -20.35 7.96
CA LEU A 103 0.37 -20.35 9.32
C LEU A 103 -0.21 -21.46 10.21
N GLY A 104 -1.51 -21.73 10.05
CA GLY A 104 -2.22 -22.79 10.77
C GLY A 104 -2.39 -24.10 10.01
N GLN A 105 -1.86 -24.22 8.78
CA GLN A 105 -2.09 -25.35 7.86
C GLN A 105 -3.58 -25.72 7.75
N PHE A 106 -4.42 -24.71 7.54
CA PHE A 106 -5.85 -24.93 7.37
C PHE A 106 -6.14 -25.65 6.06
N ILE A 107 -6.88 -26.76 6.13
CA ILE A 107 -7.55 -27.29 4.95
C ILE A 107 -8.66 -26.32 4.52
N ASP A 108 -8.91 -26.17 3.23
CA ASP A 108 -9.87 -25.23 2.64
C ASP A 108 -11.20 -25.08 3.39
N ARG A 109 -11.81 -26.22 3.76
CA ARG A 109 -13.08 -26.21 4.48
C ARG A 109 -12.97 -25.54 5.84
N THR A 110 -11.95 -25.88 6.62
CA THR A 110 -11.70 -25.28 7.94
C THR A 110 -11.28 -23.84 7.80
N GLY A 111 -10.39 -23.54 6.85
CA GLY A 111 -9.96 -22.17 6.57
C GLY A 111 -11.13 -21.25 6.24
N THR A 112 -12.07 -21.70 5.40
CA THR A 112 -13.26 -20.92 5.02
C THR A 112 -14.11 -20.53 6.24
N HIS A 113 -14.20 -21.40 7.25
CA HIS A 113 -14.91 -21.09 8.48
C HIS A 113 -14.30 -19.89 9.23
N TYR A 114 -12.98 -19.74 9.14
CA TYR A 114 -12.21 -18.66 9.74
C TYR A 114 -11.87 -17.52 8.77
N GLY A 115 -12.57 -17.41 7.63
CA GLY A 115 -12.38 -16.33 6.66
C GLY A 115 -11.23 -16.51 5.67
N VAL A 116 -10.53 -17.64 5.71
CA VAL A 116 -9.45 -18.01 4.78
C VAL A 116 -10.04 -18.65 3.52
N ASN A 117 -9.76 -18.10 2.36
CA ASN A 117 -10.28 -18.54 1.06
C ASN A 117 -9.21 -18.41 -0.04
N ALA A 118 -9.57 -18.74 -1.28
CA ALA A 118 -8.63 -18.78 -2.40
C ALA A 118 -7.90 -17.44 -2.68
N SER A 119 -8.51 -16.28 -2.39
CA SER A 119 -7.90 -14.98 -2.68
C SER A 119 -7.03 -14.43 -1.56
N ASN A 120 -7.15 -14.96 -0.33
CA ASN A 120 -6.44 -14.43 0.85
C ASN A 120 -5.69 -15.50 1.65
N ARG A 121 -5.60 -16.76 1.19
CA ARG A 121 -5.02 -17.86 2.00
C ARG A 121 -3.58 -17.64 2.45
N PHE A 122 -2.85 -16.80 1.74
CA PHE A 122 -1.45 -16.47 2.01
C PHE A 122 -1.27 -15.03 2.52
N ASP A 123 -2.35 -14.34 2.90
CA ASP A 123 -2.29 -13.06 3.60
C ASP A 123 -1.97 -13.29 5.09
N VAL A 124 -0.92 -12.64 5.59
CA VAL A 124 -0.40 -12.90 6.94
C VAL A 124 -1.43 -12.57 8.00
N GLN A 125 -2.12 -11.44 7.87
CA GLN A 125 -3.06 -10.98 8.87
C GLN A 125 -4.30 -11.88 8.95
N THR A 126 -4.88 -12.20 7.79
CA THR A 126 -6.02 -13.12 7.70
C THR A 126 -5.69 -14.45 8.36
N GLN A 127 -4.50 -15.00 8.09
CA GLN A 127 -4.06 -16.26 8.67
C GLN A 127 -3.80 -16.17 10.18
N SER A 128 -3.22 -15.06 10.66
CA SER A 128 -2.98 -14.83 12.09
C SER A 128 -4.30 -14.76 12.86
N GLN A 129 -5.27 -13.99 12.37
CA GLN A 129 -6.61 -13.91 12.96
C GLN A 129 -7.33 -15.25 12.94
N ALA A 130 -7.26 -15.97 11.80
CA ALA A 130 -7.85 -17.29 11.68
C ALA A 130 -7.23 -18.29 12.66
N LEU A 131 -5.91 -18.28 12.82
CA LEU A 131 -5.20 -19.15 13.76
C LEU A 131 -5.55 -18.84 15.21
N VAL A 132 -5.61 -17.55 15.59
CA VAL A 132 -6.01 -17.13 16.93
C VAL A 132 -7.46 -17.53 17.24
N GLN A 133 -8.38 -17.32 16.31
CA GLN A 133 -9.79 -17.70 16.52
C GLN A 133 -9.96 -19.23 16.58
N HIS A 134 -9.27 -19.98 15.72
CA HIS A 134 -9.27 -21.44 15.79
C HIS A 134 -8.67 -21.96 17.11
N PHE A 135 -7.62 -21.31 17.61
CA PHE A 135 -7.06 -21.61 18.93
C PHE A 135 -8.10 -21.37 20.04
N ILE A 136 -8.82 -20.24 20.01
CA ILE A 136 -9.87 -19.90 20.99
C ILE A 136 -10.96 -20.96 21.00
N ASP A 137 -11.47 -21.34 19.83
CA ASP A 137 -12.54 -22.33 19.71
C ASP A 137 -12.10 -23.70 20.27
N ASN A 138 -10.87 -24.11 19.96
CA ASN A 138 -10.30 -25.38 20.44
C ASN A 138 -9.97 -25.35 21.94
N ARG A 139 -9.54 -24.20 22.47
CA ARG A 139 -9.35 -23.95 23.90
C ARG A 139 -10.66 -24.05 24.66
N ASP A 140 -11.70 -23.40 24.16
CA ASP A 140 -13.01 -23.39 24.81
C ASP A 140 -13.66 -24.77 24.71
N LEU A 141 -13.44 -25.51 23.63
CA LEU A 141 -13.81 -26.91 23.51
C LEU A 141 -13.11 -27.80 24.55
N ALA A 142 -11.78 -27.70 24.68
CA ALA A 142 -11.04 -28.48 25.68
C ALA A 142 -11.51 -28.16 27.11
N ARG A 143 -11.69 -26.88 27.43
CA ARG A 143 -12.24 -26.44 28.72
C ARG A 143 -13.64 -26.99 28.97
N SER A 144 -14.53 -26.95 27.96
CA SER A 144 -15.89 -27.48 28.08
C SER A 144 -15.95 -28.99 28.35
N ARG A 145 -14.89 -29.71 27.96
CA ARG A 145 -14.73 -31.15 28.17
C ARG A 145 -13.94 -31.50 29.45
N GLY A 146 -13.49 -30.49 30.21
CA GLY A 146 -12.65 -30.69 31.39
C GLY A 146 -11.24 -31.21 31.06
N GLU A 147 -10.77 -30.95 29.84
CA GLU A 147 -9.48 -31.41 29.35
C GLU A 147 -8.40 -30.33 29.51
N GLY A 148 -7.14 -30.77 29.58
CA GLY A 148 -5.98 -29.89 29.72
C GLY A 148 -5.65 -29.10 28.46
N GLU A 149 -4.72 -28.14 28.58
CA GLU A 149 -4.25 -27.33 27.46
C GLU A 149 -3.60 -28.17 26.35
N ASP A 150 -3.13 -29.39 26.63
CA ASP A 150 -2.58 -30.31 25.63
C ASP A 150 -3.64 -30.77 24.60
N TYR A 151 -4.92 -30.69 24.93
CA TYR A 151 -6.01 -31.01 24.01
C TYR A 151 -6.27 -29.92 22.96
N ILE A 152 -5.75 -28.70 23.15
CA ILE A 152 -5.98 -27.60 22.20
C ILE A 152 -5.36 -27.94 20.85
N TYR A 153 -4.08 -28.30 20.83
CA TYR A 153 -3.44 -28.74 19.58
C TYR A 153 -3.94 -30.09 19.10
N LYS A 154 -4.36 -30.99 20.00
CA LYS A 154 -5.06 -32.21 19.60
C LYS A 154 -6.28 -31.88 18.74
N TYR A 155 -7.06 -30.87 19.12
CA TYR A 155 -8.23 -30.45 18.36
C TYR A 155 -7.87 -29.70 17.08
N HIS A 156 -6.79 -28.91 17.12
CA HIS A 156 -6.26 -28.30 15.90
C HIS A 156 -5.89 -29.34 14.85
N HIS A 157 -5.17 -30.39 15.25
CA HIS A 157 -4.62 -31.41 14.36
C HIS A 157 -5.65 -32.48 13.97
N ASP A 158 -6.37 -33.05 14.93
CA ASP A 158 -7.29 -34.18 14.69
C ASP A 158 -8.73 -33.73 14.44
N GLY A 159 -9.09 -32.53 14.90
CA GLY A 159 -10.47 -32.12 15.05
C GLY A 159 -11.14 -32.69 16.32
N PRO A 160 -12.40 -32.29 16.57
CA PRO A 160 -13.10 -32.55 17.84
C PRO A 160 -13.48 -34.02 18.08
N SER A 161 -13.49 -34.85 17.03
CA SER A 161 -14.08 -36.19 17.04
C SER A 161 -13.14 -37.31 16.57
N LYS A 162 -11.95 -36.98 16.09
CA LYS A 162 -10.94 -37.97 15.67
C LYS A 162 -9.80 -38.05 16.67
N ASP A 163 -9.00 -39.10 16.51
CA ASP A 163 -7.76 -39.31 17.23
C ASP A 163 -6.75 -39.88 16.22
N TYR A 164 -5.93 -39.00 15.66
CA TYR A 164 -4.83 -39.35 14.76
C TYR A 164 -3.48 -39.21 15.48
N GLY A 165 -3.50 -39.18 16.81
CA GLY A 165 -2.30 -38.97 17.63
C GLY A 165 -1.99 -37.50 17.93
N GLY A 166 -2.93 -36.58 17.69
CA GLY A 166 -2.76 -35.14 17.96
C GLY A 166 -2.40 -34.82 19.41
N LEU A 167 -2.87 -35.62 20.38
CA LEU A 167 -2.51 -35.45 21.79
C LEU A 167 -1.03 -35.76 22.06
N ALA A 168 -0.52 -36.84 21.48
CA ALA A 168 0.90 -37.20 21.60
C ALA A 168 1.79 -36.18 20.89
N LEU A 169 1.33 -35.65 19.76
CA LEU A 169 1.98 -34.55 19.05
C LEU A 169 2.02 -33.26 19.88
N SER A 170 0.90 -32.86 20.50
CA SER A 170 0.83 -31.70 21.38
C SER A 170 1.87 -31.75 22.49
N ARG A 171 1.96 -32.89 23.18
CA ARG A 171 2.92 -33.09 24.28
C ARG A 171 4.38 -33.09 23.81
N ARG A 172 4.65 -33.49 22.58
CA ARG A 172 6.01 -33.60 22.04
C ARG A 172 6.48 -32.33 21.33
N GLU A 173 5.60 -31.65 20.61
CA GLU A 173 5.95 -30.58 19.68
C GLU A 173 5.45 -29.19 20.11
N ILE A 174 4.49 -29.12 21.04
CA ILE A 174 3.93 -27.85 21.55
C ILE A 174 4.43 -27.60 22.97
N ALA A 175 4.11 -28.50 23.90
CA ALA A 175 4.35 -28.32 25.33
C ALA A 175 5.80 -27.92 25.68
N PRO A 176 6.86 -28.49 25.06
CA PRO A 176 8.24 -28.13 25.39
C PRO A 176 8.62 -26.68 25.07
N HIS A 177 7.86 -26.00 24.22
CA HIS A 177 8.16 -24.62 23.81
C HIS A 177 7.39 -23.57 24.59
N LEU A 178 6.31 -23.96 25.27
CA LEU A 178 5.36 -22.98 25.82
C LEU A 178 5.99 -22.08 26.89
N ASP A 179 6.88 -22.59 27.75
CA ASP A 179 7.50 -21.77 28.80
C ASP A 179 8.46 -20.73 28.19
N ASN A 180 9.34 -21.17 27.28
CA ASN A 180 10.27 -20.27 26.59
C ASN A 180 9.51 -19.26 25.73
N TYR A 181 8.44 -19.67 25.06
CA TYR A 181 7.62 -18.77 24.25
C TYR A 181 6.81 -17.81 25.11
N THR A 182 6.38 -18.22 26.31
CA THR A 182 5.72 -17.32 27.27
C THR A 182 6.71 -16.24 27.71
N GLN A 183 7.93 -16.61 28.08
CA GLN A 183 8.98 -15.65 28.42
C GLN A 183 9.31 -14.73 27.26
N PHE A 184 9.40 -15.26 26.04
CA PHE A 184 9.59 -14.44 24.84
C PHE A 184 8.46 -13.44 24.64
N VAL A 185 7.19 -13.87 24.76
CA VAL A 185 6.03 -12.98 24.62
C VAL A 185 6.06 -11.91 25.71
N GLU A 186 6.33 -12.28 26.96
CA GLU A 186 6.47 -11.33 28.07
C GLU A 186 7.65 -10.37 27.86
N GLN A 187 8.78 -10.85 27.37
CA GLN A 187 9.94 -10.03 27.03
C GLN A 187 9.60 -9.08 25.89
N ARG A 188 8.92 -9.55 24.85
CA ARG A 188 8.52 -8.75 23.69
C ARG A 188 7.50 -7.68 24.07
N LEU A 189 6.53 -8.03 24.91
CA LEU A 189 5.53 -7.13 25.47
C LEU A 189 6.15 -6.16 26.49
N SER A 190 7.14 -6.59 27.27
CA SER A 190 7.86 -5.73 28.21
C SER A 190 8.88 -4.83 27.53
N GLN A 191 9.50 -5.20 26.41
CA GLN A 191 10.33 -4.28 25.61
C GLN A 191 9.49 -3.17 24.98
N THR A 192 8.24 -3.47 24.63
CA THR A 192 7.27 -2.42 24.28
C THR A 192 6.81 -1.58 25.48
N GLN A 193 7.06 -2.01 26.73
CA GLN A 193 6.67 -1.31 27.96
C GLN A 193 7.85 -0.69 28.77
N GLY A 194 9.09 -1.15 28.58
CA GLY A 194 10.25 -0.96 29.48
C GLY A 194 11.20 0.19 29.14
N ASN A 195 11.00 0.89 28.02
CA ASN A 195 11.68 2.16 27.70
C ASN A 195 11.16 3.34 28.55
N ALA A 196 10.49 3.08 29.69
CA ALA A 196 9.76 4.06 30.48
C ALA A 196 10.31 4.28 31.93
N VAL A 197 11.41 3.62 32.34
CA VAL A 197 11.80 3.58 33.78
C VAL A 197 13.31 3.77 33.99
N ASP A 198 13.86 4.98 33.77
CA ASP A 198 15.02 5.48 34.56
C ASP A 198 15.28 6.99 34.38
N ARG A 199 14.75 7.83 35.30
CA ARG A 199 15.32 9.14 35.69
C ARG A 199 14.59 9.74 36.90
N PRO A 200 15.31 10.43 37.83
CA PRO A 200 14.79 10.77 39.16
C PRO A 200 13.94 12.05 39.19
N ALA A 201 13.05 12.13 40.18
CA ALA A 201 11.96 13.10 40.30
C ALA A 201 12.40 14.56 40.57
N PRO A 202 11.61 15.53 40.04
CA PRO A 202 11.20 16.67 40.86
C PRO A 202 9.67 16.93 40.84
N ALA A 203 9.20 17.35 42.02
CA ALA A 203 7.90 17.88 42.45
C ALA A 203 6.71 18.00 41.45
N MET A 204 5.65 17.27 41.81
CA MET A 204 4.21 17.49 41.60
C MET A 204 3.77 18.48 40.49
N HIS A 205 3.30 17.94 39.36
CA HIS A 205 2.06 18.31 38.63
C HIS A 205 1.72 17.20 37.59
N PRO A 206 0.45 16.97 37.19
CA PRO A 206 -0.02 15.66 36.75
C PRO A 206 0.13 15.34 35.26
N ALA A 207 0.54 14.09 35.01
CA ALA A 207 0.29 13.19 33.87
C ALA A 207 0.75 13.56 32.46
N GLU A 208 1.81 12.88 31.98
CA GLU A 208 1.84 12.14 30.69
C GLU A 208 2.81 10.92 30.81
N PRO A 209 2.41 9.69 30.43
CA PRO A 209 3.30 8.53 30.42
C PRO A 209 3.95 8.29 29.04
N SER A 210 5.25 7.96 29.06
CA SER A 210 6.07 7.63 27.90
C SER A 210 5.83 6.18 27.40
N HIS A 211 5.36 6.03 26.17
CA HIS A 211 5.12 4.75 25.49
C HIS A 211 6.38 4.23 24.76
N GLY A 212 6.60 2.90 24.76
CA GLY A 212 7.55 2.25 23.86
C GLY A 212 7.23 2.59 22.39
N ALA A 213 8.22 2.48 21.49
CA ALA A 213 8.19 3.09 20.15
C ALA A 213 6.94 2.72 19.35
N ARG A 214 5.88 3.52 19.52
CA ARG A 214 4.62 3.42 18.77
C ARG A 214 4.96 3.58 17.29
N SER A 215 4.38 2.76 16.44
CA SER A 215 4.48 2.99 15.00
C SER A 215 3.96 4.40 14.68
N ASN A 216 4.50 5.05 13.66
CA ASN A 216 4.07 6.40 13.32
C ASN A 216 2.57 6.44 12.96
N PHE A 217 2.03 5.33 12.44
CA PHE A 217 0.60 5.21 12.22
C PHE A 217 -0.17 5.09 13.54
N GLN A 218 0.29 4.32 14.52
CA GLN A 218 -0.32 4.24 15.85
C GLN A 218 -0.37 5.63 16.51
N GLN A 219 0.73 6.38 16.44
CA GLN A 219 0.79 7.77 16.96
C GLN A 219 -0.20 8.69 16.22
N THR A 220 -0.35 8.49 14.91
CA THR A 220 -1.31 9.27 14.10
C THR A 220 -2.75 8.90 14.45
N MET A 221 -3.03 7.62 14.66
CA MET A 221 -4.34 7.13 15.07
C MET A 221 -4.72 7.69 16.45
N GLU A 222 -3.81 7.67 17.41
CA GLU A 222 -4.03 8.26 18.74
C GLU A 222 -4.12 9.78 18.69
N ARG A 223 -3.44 10.46 17.76
CA ARG A 223 -3.71 11.87 17.52
C ARG A 223 -5.13 12.08 17.04
N MET A 224 -5.55 11.32 16.02
CA MET A 224 -6.88 11.44 15.44
C MET A 224 -7.96 11.09 16.46
N LEU A 225 -7.73 10.08 17.30
CA LEU A 225 -8.67 9.56 18.27
C LEU A 225 -7.96 9.27 19.62
N PRO A 226 -7.75 10.28 20.47
CA PRO A 226 -6.94 10.16 21.69
C PRO A 226 -7.46 9.14 22.70
N GLY A 227 -6.56 8.34 23.28
CA GLY A 227 -6.89 7.35 24.30
C GLY A 227 -7.80 7.89 25.41
N GLN A 228 -8.79 7.08 25.81
CA GLN A 228 -9.74 7.42 26.88
C GLN A 228 -9.48 6.60 28.13
N GLY A 229 -8.74 7.18 29.08
CA GLY A 229 -8.29 6.48 30.27
C GLY A 229 -7.21 5.45 29.91
N SER A 230 -7.45 4.16 30.22
CA SER A 230 -6.55 3.06 29.86
C SER A 230 -6.88 2.39 28.53
N THR A 231 -7.74 3.00 27.69
CA THR A 231 -8.20 2.42 26.43
C THR A 231 -7.76 3.29 25.25
N ASP A 232 -6.81 2.78 24.48
CA ASP A 232 -6.33 3.38 23.23
C ASP A 232 -7.18 2.92 22.03
N PRO A 233 -7.26 3.70 20.94
CA PRO A 233 -7.84 3.22 19.70
C PRO A 233 -7.01 2.08 19.10
N HIS A 234 -7.67 1.18 18.36
CA HIS A 234 -7.05 0.10 17.61
C HIS A 234 -7.71 -0.03 16.23
N ILE A 235 -6.97 -0.61 15.28
CA ILE A 235 -7.45 -0.82 13.92
C ILE A 235 -8.51 -1.92 13.94
N THR A 236 -9.66 -1.64 13.31
CA THR A 236 -10.76 -2.59 13.12
C THR A 236 -10.96 -2.95 11.64
N GLY A 237 -10.19 -2.35 10.74
CA GLY A 237 -10.18 -2.66 9.32
C GLY A 237 -8.99 -2.06 8.61
N HIS A 238 -8.30 -2.84 7.79
CA HIS A 238 -7.05 -2.38 7.16
C HIS A 238 -7.30 -1.86 5.74
N TYR A 239 -6.37 -1.03 5.29
CA TYR A 239 -6.31 -0.66 3.89
C TYR A 239 -6.10 -1.88 2.99
N GLY A 240 -6.91 -2.03 1.94
CA GLY A 240 -6.84 -3.14 0.99
C GLY A 240 -7.53 -4.43 1.46
N GLU A 241 -8.05 -4.47 2.69
CA GLU A 241 -8.82 -5.61 3.21
C GLU A 241 -10.05 -5.87 2.31
N HIS A 242 -10.29 -7.12 1.93
CA HIS A 242 -11.46 -7.46 1.11
C HIS A 242 -12.62 -7.93 1.99
N ARG A 243 -13.70 -7.14 2.03
CA ARG A 243 -14.90 -7.42 2.83
C ARG A 243 -16.07 -7.87 1.95
N GLY A 244 -16.12 -9.18 1.68
CA GLY A 244 -17.19 -9.80 0.90
C GLY A 244 -17.19 -9.38 -0.57
N SER A 245 -18.36 -9.04 -1.13
CA SER A 245 -18.53 -8.69 -2.55
C SER A 245 -18.16 -7.24 -2.90
N HIS A 246 -17.72 -6.45 -1.92
CA HIS A 246 -17.22 -5.10 -2.16
C HIS A 246 -15.71 -5.17 -2.39
N GLY A 247 -15.22 -4.33 -3.30
CA GLY A 247 -13.79 -4.26 -3.64
C GLY A 247 -12.88 -3.94 -2.44
N PRO A 248 -11.56 -3.86 -2.67
CA PRO A 248 -10.59 -3.63 -1.60
C PRO A 248 -10.97 -2.39 -0.77
N HIS A 249 -10.92 -2.54 0.55
CA HIS A 249 -11.24 -1.51 1.50
C HIS A 249 -10.32 -0.29 1.31
N GLY A 250 -10.89 0.88 1.07
CA GLY A 250 -10.14 2.04 0.59
C GLY A 250 -9.33 2.80 1.64
N GLY A 251 -9.39 2.38 2.90
CA GLY A 251 -8.80 3.10 4.03
C GLY A 251 -8.56 2.18 5.21
N THR A 252 -8.19 2.75 6.35
CA THR A 252 -8.04 2.06 7.62
C THR A 252 -9.15 2.50 8.57
N ASP A 253 -9.92 1.55 9.10
CA ASP A 253 -10.95 1.75 10.12
C ASP A 253 -10.36 1.57 11.51
N PHE A 254 -10.73 2.41 12.48
CA PHE A 254 -10.32 2.23 13.87
C PHE A 254 -11.33 2.79 14.88
N ASN A 255 -11.34 2.22 16.09
CA ASN A 255 -12.15 2.67 17.24
C ASN A 255 -11.57 2.15 18.57
N TYR A 256 -12.27 2.34 19.71
CA TYR A 256 -11.76 1.93 21.03
C TYR A 256 -12.12 0.50 21.45
N GLN A 257 -13.22 -0.04 20.93
CA GLN A 257 -13.86 -1.31 21.32
C GLN A 257 -15.01 -1.56 20.33
N GLY A 258 -15.65 -2.74 20.31
CA GLY A 258 -16.72 -3.07 19.35
C GLY A 258 -17.64 -1.89 18.94
N GLY A 259 -17.87 -1.72 17.64
CA GLY A 259 -18.36 -0.47 17.04
C GLY A 259 -19.74 0.04 17.50
N GLN A 260 -20.57 -0.77 18.16
CA GLN A 260 -21.90 -0.34 18.63
C GLN A 260 -22.04 -0.35 20.16
N THR A 261 -20.93 -0.39 20.90
CA THR A 261 -20.97 -0.48 22.37
C THR A 261 -20.02 0.49 23.05
N GLY A 262 -20.31 0.78 24.33
CA GLY A 262 -19.48 1.55 25.24
C GLY A 262 -18.97 2.89 24.70
N ARG A 263 -17.67 3.15 24.80
CA ARG A 263 -17.03 4.46 24.54
C ARG A 263 -17.34 5.02 23.15
N ASN A 264 -17.48 4.14 22.17
CA ASN A 264 -17.75 4.56 20.80
C ASN A 264 -19.11 5.24 20.63
N MET A 265 -20.10 4.86 21.43
CA MET A 265 -21.44 5.46 21.41
C MET A 265 -21.49 6.87 22.02
N GLN A 266 -20.39 7.32 22.62
CA GLN A 266 -20.26 8.67 23.18
C GLN A 266 -19.78 9.71 22.15
N HIS A 267 -19.63 9.31 20.87
CA HIS A 267 -19.18 10.17 19.78
C HIS A 267 -17.88 10.94 20.12
N PRO A 268 -16.80 10.21 20.47
CA PRO A 268 -15.51 10.80 20.82
C PRO A 268 -15.02 11.78 19.74
N THR A 269 -14.35 12.86 20.17
CA THR A 269 -13.87 13.88 19.23
C THR A 269 -12.75 13.30 18.35
N VAL A 270 -12.86 13.56 17.04
CA VAL A 270 -11.86 13.19 16.04
C VAL A 270 -11.06 14.42 15.66
N HIS A 271 -9.75 14.26 15.51
CA HIS A 271 -8.80 15.33 15.25
C HIS A 271 -8.05 15.11 13.92
N SER A 272 -7.46 16.19 13.40
CA SER A 272 -6.71 16.15 12.17
C SER A 272 -5.42 15.34 12.31
N PRO A 273 -5.10 14.40 11.39
CA PRO A 273 -3.81 13.73 11.40
C PRO A 273 -2.65 14.67 11.03
N VAL A 274 -2.92 15.70 10.22
CA VAL A 274 -1.92 16.59 9.62
C VAL A 274 -2.24 18.07 9.81
N ALA A 275 -1.22 18.91 9.68
CA ALA A 275 -1.46 20.31 9.32
C ALA A 275 -1.82 20.38 7.83
N GLY A 276 -2.74 21.26 7.47
CA GLY A 276 -3.19 21.37 6.08
C GLY A 276 -4.43 22.21 5.92
N THR A 277 -4.99 22.21 4.72
CA THR A 277 -6.23 22.94 4.42
C THR A 277 -7.38 21.95 4.19
N VAL A 278 -8.52 22.20 4.83
CA VAL A 278 -9.75 21.46 4.58
C VAL A 278 -10.20 21.74 3.15
N THR A 279 -10.20 20.71 2.30
CA THR A 279 -10.63 20.79 0.90
C THR A 279 -12.06 20.30 0.70
N PHE A 280 -12.66 19.67 1.70
CA PHE A 280 -14.06 19.28 1.72
C PHE A 280 -14.50 18.99 3.16
N ALA A 281 -15.71 19.41 3.53
CA ALA A 281 -16.34 19.05 4.79
C ALA A 281 -17.85 18.87 4.58
N GLY A 282 -18.36 17.64 4.62
CA GLY A 282 -19.79 17.36 4.43
C GLY A 282 -20.09 16.02 3.76
N GLY A 283 -21.18 16.00 2.98
CA GLY A 283 -21.61 14.82 2.23
C GLY A 283 -22.27 13.72 3.06
N ASN A 284 -22.82 12.71 2.39
CA ASN A 284 -23.62 11.67 3.02
C ASN A 284 -22.81 10.71 3.91
N TYR A 285 -21.48 10.80 3.89
CA TYR A 285 -20.59 10.03 4.75
C TYR A 285 -20.04 10.85 5.93
N GLY A 286 -20.38 12.15 6.05
CA GLY A 286 -19.77 13.01 7.07
C GLY A 286 -18.25 13.11 6.89
N THR A 287 -17.81 13.46 5.68
CA THR A 287 -16.40 13.41 5.29
C THR A 287 -15.70 14.73 5.57
N VAL A 288 -14.46 14.67 6.06
CA VAL A 288 -13.50 15.78 6.06
C VAL A 288 -12.29 15.38 5.21
N LYS A 289 -11.94 16.20 4.23
CA LYS A 289 -10.72 16.04 3.43
C LYS A 289 -9.74 17.15 3.75
N ILE A 290 -8.49 16.80 4.02
CA ILE A 290 -7.43 17.72 4.42
C ILE A 290 -6.26 17.52 3.46
N ARG A 291 -5.87 18.57 2.75
CA ARG A 291 -4.69 18.55 1.90
C ARG A 291 -3.48 19.00 2.70
N ASP A 292 -2.47 18.13 2.80
CA ASP A 292 -1.20 18.46 3.45
C ASP A 292 -0.30 19.31 2.54
N ALA A 293 0.87 19.70 3.05
CA ALA A 293 1.84 20.50 2.31
C ALA A 293 2.46 19.75 1.11
N GLN A 294 2.49 18.42 1.16
CA GLN A 294 3.02 17.54 0.13
C GLN A 294 1.98 17.24 -0.97
N GLY A 295 0.75 17.73 -0.82
CA GLY A 295 -0.34 17.55 -1.76
C GLY A 295 -1.17 16.28 -1.52
N ASN A 296 -0.85 15.48 -0.50
CA ASN A 296 -1.64 14.30 -0.16
C ASN A 296 -3.00 14.71 0.41
N SER A 297 -4.03 13.94 0.09
CA SER A 297 -5.40 14.13 0.59
C SER A 297 -5.69 13.12 1.68
N HIS A 298 -5.78 13.61 2.92
CA HIS A 298 -6.18 12.87 4.11
C HIS A 298 -7.70 12.95 4.24
N GLU A 299 -8.42 11.84 4.07
CA GLU A 299 -9.87 11.84 4.07
C GLU A 299 -10.41 11.00 5.24
N ILE A 300 -11.19 11.64 6.09
CA ILE A 300 -11.77 11.06 7.31
C ILE A 300 -13.28 10.98 7.11
N LEU A 301 -13.84 9.77 7.25
CA LEU A 301 -15.23 9.46 6.93
C LEU A 301 -15.99 8.93 8.16
N HIS A 302 -17.30 8.82 7.99
CA HIS A 302 -18.30 8.35 8.96
C HIS A 302 -18.51 9.26 10.17
N LEU A 303 -18.05 10.52 10.14
CA LEU A 303 -18.20 11.44 11.26
C LEU A 303 -19.67 11.76 11.53
N ASP A 304 -20.02 11.81 12.81
CA ASP A 304 -21.35 12.15 13.31
C ASP A 304 -21.60 13.67 13.26
N ALA A 305 -20.64 14.47 13.74
CA ALA A 305 -20.66 15.92 13.61
C ALA A 305 -19.35 16.44 12.99
N LEU A 306 -19.44 17.55 12.26
CA LEU A 306 -18.31 18.26 11.66
C LEU A 306 -18.06 19.56 12.43
N LYS A 307 -16.80 19.84 12.76
CA LYS A 307 -16.37 21.08 13.46
C LYS A 307 -15.61 22.04 12.55
N VAL A 308 -15.37 21.65 11.30
CA VAL A 308 -14.58 22.39 10.33
C VAL A 308 -15.36 22.65 9.05
N LYS A 309 -14.88 23.60 8.25
CA LYS A 309 -15.45 23.96 6.95
C LYS A 309 -14.37 24.02 5.88
N GLU A 310 -14.78 23.86 4.62
CA GLU A 310 -13.88 24.01 3.48
C GLU A 310 -13.13 25.35 3.50
N GLY A 311 -11.85 25.32 3.14
CA GLY A 311 -10.92 26.45 3.20
C GLY A 311 -10.27 26.70 4.56
N GLN A 312 -10.70 26.01 5.63
CA GLN A 312 -10.09 26.15 6.95
C GLN A 312 -8.68 25.55 6.99
N THR A 313 -7.70 26.31 7.48
CA THR A 313 -6.37 25.77 7.80
C THR A 313 -6.39 25.13 9.18
N LEU A 314 -5.79 23.96 9.27
CA LEU A 314 -5.69 23.14 10.49
C LEU A 314 -4.23 22.89 10.82
N SER A 315 -3.95 22.75 12.11
CA SER A 315 -2.77 22.10 12.64
C SER A 315 -3.05 20.61 12.87
N ALA A 316 -1.99 19.79 12.90
CA ALA A 316 -2.14 18.42 13.34
C ALA A 316 -2.65 18.38 14.79
N GLY A 317 -3.70 17.61 15.04
CA GLY A 317 -4.36 17.54 16.35
C GLY A 317 -5.53 18.50 16.54
N ASP A 318 -5.83 19.38 15.58
CA ASP A 318 -7.03 20.22 15.67
C ASP A 318 -8.31 19.37 15.57
N ALA A 319 -9.33 19.68 16.38
CA ALA A 319 -10.59 18.96 16.36
C ALA A 319 -11.35 19.19 15.04
N ILE A 320 -11.69 18.10 14.34
CA ILE A 320 -12.37 18.15 13.03
C ILE A 320 -13.82 17.68 13.08
N GLY A 321 -14.19 16.87 14.08
CA GLY A 321 -15.53 16.32 14.19
C GLY A 321 -15.70 15.36 15.36
N THR A 322 -16.71 14.52 15.31
CA THR A 322 -16.95 13.43 16.26
C THR A 322 -17.14 12.11 15.54
N MET A 323 -16.65 11.02 16.13
CA MET A 323 -16.75 9.68 15.55
C MET A 323 -18.22 9.27 15.42
N GLY A 324 -18.55 8.55 14.35
CA GLY A 324 -19.91 8.10 14.06
C GLY A 324 -19.91 6.89 13.14
N GLY A 325 -21.06 6.67 12.52
CA GLY A 325 -21.35 5.54 11.64
C GLY A 325 -22.14 5.99 10.42
N ARG A 326 -21.99 7.27 10.05
CA ARG A 326 -22.78 7.92 9.01
C ARG A 326 -22.46 7.33 7.63
N GLY A 327 -23.50 6.96 6.90
CA GLY A 327 -23.41 6.49 5.53
C GLY A 327 -24.51 7.06 4.64
N PRO A 328 -24.51 6.71 3.33
CA PRO A 328 -25.44 7.23 2.35
C PRO A 328 -26.92 7.05 2.72
N ASN A 329 -27.22 6.05 3.54
CA ASN A 329 -28.57 5.67 3.97
C ASN A 329 -28.91 6.14 5.39
N GLY A 330 -28.04 6.89 6.08
CA GLY A 330 -28.36 7.49 7.38
C GLY A 330 -27.18 7.63 8.35
N ASN A 331 -27.43 8.29 9.49
CA ASN A 331 -26.41 8.66 10.47
C ASN A 331 -25.80 7.48 11.28
N SER A 332 -26.40 6.29 11.22
CA SER A 332 -25.96 5.09 11.94
C SER A 332 -25.97 3.85 11.05
N GLN A 333 -25.68 4.02 9.76
CA GLN A 333 -25.64 2.92 8.79
C GLN A 333 -24.52 1.93 9.11
N TYR A 334 -23.37 2.43 9.55
CA TYR A 334 -22.21 1.63 9.91
C TYR A 334 -22.06 1.58 11.44
N ALA A 335 -21.33 0.58 11.93
CA ALA A 335 -20.89 0.60 13.32
C ALA A 335 -20.00 1.84 13.55
N GLN A 336 -19.91 2.36 14.77
CA GLN A 336 -19.13 3.55 15.05
C GLN A 336 -17.63 3.26 14.89
N HIS A 337 -16.99 3.98 13.97
CA HIS A 337 -15.55 3.95 13.74
C HIS A 337 -15.10 5.23 13.03
N VAL A 338 -13.79 5.47 13.03
CA VAL A 338 -13.16 6.43 12.13
C VAL A 338 -12.66 5.65 10.93
N HIS A 339 -13.15 5.98 9.73
CA HIS A 339 -12.54 5.50 8.49
C HIS A 339 -11.57 6.55 7.97
N TYR A 340 -10.31 6.18 7.80
CA TYR A 340 -9.26 7.06 7.32
C TYR A 340 -8.67 6.53 6.02
N GLN A 341 -8.85 7.27 4.93
CA GLN A 341 -8.22 6.96 3.64
C GLN A 341 -7.25 8.06 3.23
N LEU A 342 -6.21 7.67 2.51
CA LEU A 342 -5.17 8.58 2.04
C LEU A 342 -5.07 8.48 0.53
N ARG A 343 -4.96 9.64 -0.13
CA ARG A 343 -4.52 9.71 -1.52
C ARG A 343 -3.23 10.49 -1.59
N ASP A 344 -2.29 10.00 -2.40
CA ASP A 344 -1.07 10.76 -2.67
C ASP A 344 -1.37 12.04 -3.47
N ALA A 345 -0.34 12.84 -3.70
CA ALA A 345 -0.45 14.07 -4.51
C ALA A 345 -0.99 13.84 -5.94
N ASN A 346 -0.90 12.62 -6.46
CA ASN A 346 -1.43 12.23 -7.78
C ASN A 346 -2.87 11.70 -7.71
N GLY A 347 -3.49 11.71 -6.53
CA GLY A 347 -4.83 11.18 -6.29
C GLY A 347 -4.90 9.65 -6.19
N LYS A 348 -3.75 8.96 -6.26
CA LYS A 348 -3.67 7.50 -6.11
C LYS A 348 -3.97 7.16 -4.66
N LEU A 349 -4.88 6.21 -4.48
CA LEU A 349 -5.20 5.70 -3.16
C LEU A 349 -3.99 4.95 -2.58
N THR A 350 -3.63 5.27 -1.34
CA THR A 350 -2.40 4.82 -0.68
C THR A 350 -2.74 4.33 0.73
N SER A 351 -2.05 3.29 1.18
CA SER A 351 -2.18 2.76 2.54
C SER A 351 -1.79 3.82 3.58
N PRO A 352 -2.72 4.28 4.46
CA PRO A 352 -2.38 5.19 5.54
C PRO A 352 -1.35 4.58 6.48
N GLU A 353 -1.51 3.30 6.83
CA GLU A 353 -0.59 2.56 7.69
C GLU A 353 0.85 2.59 7.14
N THR A 354 1.02 2.26 5.87
CA THR A 354 2.34 2.27 5.22
C THR A 354 2.92 3.67 5.12
N PHE A 355 2.09 4.65 4.72
CA PHE A 355 2.49 6.04 4.58
C PHE A 355 3.07 6.59 5.88
N TRP A 356 2.37 6.41 7.01
CA TRP A 356 2.87 6.92 8.27
C TRP A 356 4.10 6.13 8.76
N ASN A 357 4.06 4.80 8.68
CA ASN A 357 5.14 3.94 9.20
C ASN A 357 6.47 4.08 8.45
N GLN A 358 6.47 4.54 7.19
CA GLN A 358 7.68 4.82 6.42
C GLN A 358 8.41 6.11 6.83
N GLY A 359 7.92 6.84 7.83
CA GLY A 359 8.64 7.99 8.37
C GLY A 359 8.40 9.27 7.58
N HIS A 360 7.23 9.42 6.95
CA HIS A 360 6.74 10.73 6.52
C HIS A 360 6.53 11.61 7.78
N GLN A 361 7.62 12.25 8.21
CA GLN A 361 7.65 13.09 9.40
C GLN A 361 6.84 14.36 9.17
N GLN A 362 6.10 14.75 10.21
CA GLN A 362 5.55 16.09 10.33
C GLN A 362 6.69 17.11 10.41
N GLU A 363 6.57 18.18 9.63
CA GLU A 363 7.16 19.46 10.03
C GLU A 363 6.42 19.92 11.29
N SER A 364 7.11 19.84 12.43
CA SER A 364 6.66 20.40 13.69
C SER A 364 6.61 21.93 13.57
N GLY A 365 5.41 22.49 13.69
CA GLY A 365 5.21 23.92 13.84
C GLY A 365 5.76 24.40 15.18
N ALA A 366 7.01 24.86 15.20
CA ALA A 366 7.54 25.72 16.26
C ALA A 366 7.88 27.09 15.66
N ARG A 367 7.01 28.09 15.89
CA ARG A 367 7.33 29.51 15.67
C ARG A 367 8.25 29.96 16.82
N HIS A 368 9.40 30.56 16.50
CA HIS A 368 9.84 31.89 16.97
C HIS A 368 11.15 32.34 16.28
N SER A 369 11.03 33.45 15.52
CA SER A 369 11.94 34.61 15.41
C SER A 369 13.24 34.61 14.54
N GLN A 370 13.07 35.09 13.29
CA GLN A 370 13.88 36.06 12.47
C GLN A 370 15.37 35.80 12.09
N PRO A 371 15.92 36.39 10.98
CA PRO A 371 15.32 36.94 9.74
C PRO A 371 15.92 36.39 8.40
N ALA A 372 15.22 36.74 7.31
CA ALA A 372 15.40 36.49 5.86
C ALA A 372 16.75 36.02 5.28
N THR A 373 16.72 34.95 4.47
CA THR A 373 17.32 34.88 3.12
C THR A 373 16.52 33.91 2.22
N ALA A 374 16.52 34.19 0.91
CA ALA A 374 15.58 33.68 -0.09
C ALA A 374 15.90 32.27 -0.64
N ALA A 375 14.87 31.42 -0.71
CA ALA A 375 14.63 30.29 -1.62
C ALA A 375 13.24 29.72 -1.26
N GLY A 376 12.14 30.17 -1.86
CA GLY A 376 11.64 29.71 -3.16
C GLY A 376 10.40 28.82 -2.94
N ASN A 377 9.21 29.44 -2.82
CA ASN A 377 7.93 28.73 -2.77
C ASN A 377 7.63 28.16 -4.16
N ASP A 378 7.62 26.83 -4.28
CA ASP A 378 7.55 26.08 -5.55
C ASP A 378 6.14 26.10 -6.21
N THR A 379 5.22 27.00 -5.83
CA THR A 379 3.85 27.02 -6.36
C THR A 379 3.22 28.41 -6.31
N LEU A 380 2.58 28.84 -7.41
CA LEU A 380 1.78 30.07 -7.48
C LEU A 380 0.27 29.77 -7.60
N ARG A 381 -0.60 30.48 -6.87
CA ARG A 381 -2.06 30.26 -6.92
C ARG A 381 -2.90 31.53 -6.66
N HIS A 382 -4.20 31.43 -6.95
CA HIS A 382 -5.16 32.51 -6.77
C HIS A 382 -5.10 33.15 -5.37
N GLY A 383 -5.05 34.48 -5.32
CA GLY A 383 -4.90 35.30 -4.12
C GLY A 383 -3.44 35.66 -3.77
N GLU A 384 -2.45 34.99 -4.37
CA GLU A 384 -1.03 35.31 -4.17
C GLU A 384 -0.61 36.55 -4.96
N GLN A 385 0.38 37.27 -4.44
CA GLN A 385 0.88 38.51 -5.02
C GLN A 385 2.41 38.56 -4.88
N GLY A 386 3.11 39.09 -5.87
CA GLY A 386 4.56 39.24 -5.83
C GLY A 386 5.25 39.05 -7.16
N GLY A 387 6.58 39.17 -7.16
CA GLY A 387 7.40 39.13 -8.38
C GLY A 387 7.29 37.83 -9.18
N ASP A 388 7.08 36.69 -8.50
CA ASP A 388 6.94 35.40 -9.17
C ASP A 388 5.59 35.27 -9.89
N VAL A 389 4.52 35.88 -9.36
CA VAL A 389 3.23 36.02 -10.06
C VAL A 389 3.38 36.94 -11.28
N GLY A 390 4.15 38.03 -11.15
CA GLY A 390 4.45 38.90 -12.29
C GLY A 390 5.19 38.16 -13.42
N LYS A 391 6.18 37.33 -13.07
CA LYS A 391 6.89 36.46 -14.03
C LYS A 391 5.96 35.45 -14.69
N LEU A 392 5.08 34.81 -13.92
CA LEU A 392 4.06 33.92 -14.46
C LEU A 392 3.15 34.63 -15.48
N GLN A 393 2.65 35.81 -15.14
CA GLN A 393 1.81 36.60 -16.03
C GLN A 393 2.56 36.98 -17.32
N GLN A 394 3.85 37.29 -17.22
CA GLN A 394 4.74 37.52 -18.38
C GLN A 394 4.90 36.26 -19.24
N ASP A 395 5.14 35.11 -18.61
CA ASP A 395 5.31 33.82 -19.30
C ASP A 395 4.03 33.42 -20.04
N LEU A 396 2.87 33.52 -19.39
CA LEU A 396 1.58 33.25 -20.02
C LEU A 396 1.32 34.21 -21.21
N ASN A 397 1.58 35.50 -21.03
CA ASN A 397 1.43 36.49 -22.10
C ASN A 397 2.35 36.21 -23.29
N ARG A 398 3.61 35.83 -23.02
CA ARG A 398 4.63 35.46 -24.01
C ARG A 398 4.22 34.21 -24.80
N LEU A 399 3.57 33.25 -24.15
CA LEU A 399 3.06 32.03 -24.77
C LEU A 399 1.74 32.24 -25.52
N GLY A 400 1.28 33.48 -25.63
CA GLY A 400 0.04 33.81 -26.35
C GLY A 400 -1.23 33.48 -25.57
N VAL A 401 -1.12 33.06 -24.31
CA VAL A 401 -2.27 32.80 -23.43
C VAL A 401 -2.94 34.13 -23.10
N ARG A 402 -4.27 34.13 -23.10
CA ARG A 402 -5.13 35.30 -22.86
C ARG A 402 -6.13 34.97 -21.77
N ASP A 403 -6.74 36.00 -21.18
CA ASP A 403 -7.87 35.80 -20.26
C ASP A 403 -9.12 35.29 -21.01
N ALA A 404 -10.17 34.99 -20.26
CA ALA A 404 -11.41 34.45 -20.81
C ALA A 404 -12.13 35.40 -21.80
N GLN A 405 -11.77 36.69 -21.78
CA GLN A 405 -12.29 37.73 -22.68
C GLN A 405 -11.37 37.96 -23.88
N GLY A 406 -10.28 37.21 -24.01
CA GLY A 406 -9.31 37.31 -25.10
C GLY A 406 -8.30 38.44 -24.92
N ASN A 407 -8.28 39.12 -23.77
CA ASN A 407 -7.35 40.20 -23.50
C ASN A 407 -6.03 39.67 -22.94
N ARG A 408 -4.99 40.50 -23.08
CA ARG A 408 -3.68 40.22 -22.47
C ARG A 408 -3.78 40.40 -20.95
N LEU A 409 -3.15 39.51 -20.19
CA LEU A 409 -3.13 39.61 -18.72
C LEU A 409 -2.39 40.90 -18.30
N ALA A 410 -2.93 41.59 -17.29
CA ALA A 410 -2.20 42.64 -16.60
C ALA A 410 -1.04 42.02 -15.81
N GLU A 411 0.19 42.46 -16.06
CA GLU A 411 1.40 42.00 -15.37
C GLU A 411 1.58 42.78 -14.04
N ASP A 412 0.53 42.80 -13.24
CA ASP A 412 0.42 43.57 -12.00
C ASP A 412 0.98 42.82 -10.77
N GLY A 413 1.46 41.60 -10.98
CA GLY A 413 1.99 40.73 -9.94
C GLY A 413 0.91 40.20 -9.00
N ARG A 414 -0.37 40.20 -9.38
CA ARG A 414 -1.49 39.68 -8.57
C ARG A 414 -2.16 38.50 -9.24
N PHE A 415 -2.27 37.40 -8.51
CA PHE A 415 -2.88 36.18 -9.00
C PHE A 415 -4.39 36.26 -8.76
N GLY A 416 -5.07 37.16 -9.48
CA GLY A 416 -6.52 37.29 -9.47
C GLY A 416 -7.22 36.33 -10.43
N ASP A 417 -8.54 36.44 -10.52
CA ASP A 417 -9.39 35.55 -11.32
C ASP A 417 -8.91 35.42 -12.77
N ASN A 418 -8.52 36.54 -13.40
CA ASN A 418 -8.02 36.53 -14.78
C ASN A 418 -6.73 35.71 -14.96
N THR A 419 -5.80 35.83 -14.01
CA THR A 419 -4.55 35.04 -13.99
C THR A 419 -4.84 33.56 -13.79
N ARG A 420 -5.80 33.23 -12.91
CA ARG A 420 -6.24 31.86 -12.67
C ARG A 420 -6.86 31.23 -13.90
N GLU A 421 -7.76 31.92 -14.57
CA GLU A 421 -8.41 31.40 -15.77
C GLU A 421 -7.41 31.22 -16.93
N ALA A 422 -6.41 32.10 -17.06
CA ALA A 422 -5.33 31.91 -18.02
C ALA A 422 -4.43 30.71 -17.70
N VAL A 423 -4.12 30.45 -16.41
CA VAL A 423 -3.40 29.24 -15.99
C VAL A 423 -4.22 27.98 -16.32
N ILE A 424 -5.53 28.00 -16.06
CA ILE A 424 -6.44 26.90 -16.42
C ILE A 424 -6.43 26.66 -17.93
N ALA A 425 -6.50 27.73 -18.73
CA ALA A 425 -6.47 27.62 -20.19
C ALA A 425 -5.15 27.00 -20.68
N PHE A 426 -4.02 27.47 -20.14
CA PHE A 426 -2.70 26.90 -20.41
C PHE A 426 -2.64 25.42 -20.02
N GLN A 427 -3.09 25.07 -18.82
CA GLN A 427 -3.13 23.68 -18.35
C GLN A 427 -3.97 22.79 -19.26
N LYS A 428 -5.18 23.23 -19.67
CA LYS A 428 -6.02 22.50 -20.63
C LYS A 428 -5.31 22.28 -21.97
N GLN A 429 -4.68 23.33 -22.50
CA GLN A 429 -3.97 23.27 -23.78
C GLN A 429 -2.80 22.27 -23.74
N HIS A 430 -2.18 22.11 -22.58
CA HIS A 430 -1.01 21.23 -22.38
C HIS A 430 -1.34 19.89 -21.71
N GLY A 431 -2.63 19.51 -21.65
CA GLY A 431 -3.06 18.23 -21.09
C GLY A 431 -2.79 18.07 -19.60
N LEU A 432 -2.57 19.18 -18.89
CA LEU A 432 -2.41 19.22 -17.44
C LEU A 432 -3.78 19.34 -16.76
N GLN A 433 -3.83 19.03 -15.47
CA GLN A 433 -5.04 19.24 -14.67
C GLN A 433 -5.38 20.74 -14.63
N PRO A 434 -6.58 21.17 -15.03
CA PRO A 434 -6.89 22.58 -15.21
C PRO A 434 -7.44 23.20 -13.92
N ASP A 435 -6.61 23.20 -12.88
CA ASP A 435 -6.97 23.61 -11.51
C ASP A 435 -6.68 25.09 -11.20
N GLY A 436 -5.94 25.79 -12.08
CA GLY A 436 -5.57 27.19 -11.93
C GLY A 436 -4.41 27.42 -10.96
N VAL A 437 -3.62 26.37 -10.68
CA VAL A 437 -2.46 26.40 -9.79
C VAL A 437 -1.17 26.13 -10.56
N VAL A 438 -0.19 27.00 -10.39
CA VAL A 438 1.12 26.89 -11.03
C VAL A 438 2.09 26.14 -10.11
N GLY A 439 1.83 24.83 -9.96
CA GLY A 439 2.74 23.89 -9.31
C GLY A 439 3.83 23.39 -10.25
N ARG A 440 4.69 22.49 -9.77
CA ARG A 440 5.88 22.01 -10.49
C ARG A 440 5.61 21.52 -11.91
N ASN A 441 4.50 20.82 -12.16
CA ASN A 441 4.15 20.35 -13.51
C ASN A 441 3.75 21.50 -14.44
N THR A 442 2.99 22.47 -13.91
CA THR A 442 2.64 23.70 -14.65
C THR A 442 3.89 24.56 -14.89
N GLN A 443 4.80 24.69 -13.92
CA GLN A 443 6.08 25.40 -14.07
C GLN A 443 7.02 24.70 -15.05
N ALA A 444 7.11 23.37 -14.99
CA ALA A 444 7.86 22.57 -15.94
C ALA A 444 7.29 22.73 -17.35
N ALA A 445 5.96 22.73 -17.51
CA ALA A 445 5.32 22.96 -18.79
C ALA A 445 5.54 24.38 -19.31
N LEU A 446 5.45 25.42 -18.45
CA LEU A 446 5.75 26.81 -18.79
C LEU A 446 7.22 26.97 -19.21
N SER A 447 8.13 26.29 -18.54
CA SER A 447 9.58 26.33 -18.81
C SER A 447 9.99 25.46 -20.01
N ALA A 448 9.23 24.41 -20.31
CA ALA A 448 9.43 23.52 -21.44
C ALA A 448 8.87 24.08 -22.75
N GLN A 449 8.06 25.15 -22.70
CA GLN A 449 7.65 25.84 -23.91
C GLN A 449 8.84 26.64 -24.45
N PRO A 450 9.33 26.34 -25.67
CA PRO A 450 10.27 27.23 -26.32
C PRO A 450 9.56 28.56 -26.53
N ALA A 451 10.26 29.67 -26.26
CA ALA A 451 9.76 30.98 -26.62
C ALA A 451 9.27 30.94 -28.06
N GLN A 452 7.99 31.24 -28.30
CA GLN A 452 7.58 31.73 -29.60
C GLN A 452 8.19 33.13 -29.78
N ALA A 453 9.50 33.18 -29.91
CA ALA A 453 10.16 34.28 -30.56
C ALA A 453 10.15 33.94 -32.04
N GLN A 454 9.48 34.82 -32.78
CA GLN A 454 9.85 35.09 -34.16
C GLN A 454 11.38 34.97 -34.32
N ALA A 455 11.79 34.07 -35.21
CA ALA A 455 13.08 33.96 -35.88
C ALA A 455 14.37 34.32 -35.08
N GLY A 456 15.20 33.30 -34.80
CA GLY A 456 16.66 33.49 -34.77
C GLY A 456 17.48 32.70 -33.73
N GLN A 457 18.06 31.59 -34.19
CA GLN A 457 19.35 30.98 -33.80
C GLN A 457 19.49 30.19 -32.46
N ALA A 458 20.12 29.00 -32.61
CA ALA A 458 20.32 27.93 -31.61
C ALA A 458 21.60 28.09 -30.77
N PRO A 459 21.76 27.30 -29.68
CA PRO A 459 22.89 26.36 -29.67
C PRO A 459 22.63 24.96 -29.05
N ALA A 460 23.16 23.96 -29.77
CA ALA A 460 23.63 22.60 -29.46
C ALA A 460 23.08 21.80 -28.25
N ALA A 461 22.40 20.68 -28.55
CA ALA A 461 21.89 19.68 -27.61
C ALA A 461 22.76 18.40 -27.54
N ALA A 462 22.87 17.81 -26.35
CA ALA A 462 23.28 16.42 -26.15
C ALA A 462 22.20 15.46 -26.72
N PRO A 463 22.56 14.25 -27.18
CA PRO A 463 21.64 13.41 -27.95
C PRO A 463 20.51 12.88 -27.07
N LYS A 464 19.27 13.25 -27.41
CA LYS A 464 18.06 12.60 -26.89
C LYS A 464 18.04 11.15 -27.39
N ALA A 465 17.63 10.21 -26.53
CA ALA A 465 17.42 8.83 -26.93
C ALA A 465 16.42 8.77 -28.11
N PRO A 466 16.61 7.86 -29.08
CA PRO A 466 15.73 7.77 -30.23
C PRO A 466 14.32 7.37 -29.77
N SER A 467 13.30 7.98 -30.36
CA SER A 467 11.89 7.62 -30.13
C SER A 467 11.53 6.39 -30.97
N LEU A 468 10.47 5.65 -30.63
CA LEU A 468 10.10 4.40 -31.31
C LEU A 468 9.77 4.55 -32.81
N ASP A 469 9.39 5.76 -33.23
CA ASP A 469 9.19 6.16 -34.62
C ASP A 469 10.49 6.55 -35.34
N ASP A 470 11.61 6.65 -34.63
CA ASP A 470 12.96 6.83 -35.19
C ASP A 470 13.55 5.48 -35.61
N ALA A 471 14.11 5.43 -36.82
CA ALA A 471 14.80 4.25 -37.34
C ALA A 471 16.00 3.81 -36.49
N ALA A 472 16.57 4.72 -35.69
CA ALA A 472 17.63 4.41 -34.74
C ALA A 472 17.13 3.67 -33.48
N HIS A 473 15.81 3.59 -33.23
CA HIS A 473 15.28 2.86 -32.10
C HIS A 473 15.35 1.33 -32.35
N PRO A 474 15.93 0.53 -31.42
CA PRO A 474 16.11 -0.91 -31.62
C PRO A 474 14.81 -1.68 -31.93
N ASP A 475 13.69 -1.28 -31.33
CA ASP A 475 12.37 -1.88 -31.57
C ASP A 475 11.58 -1.25 -32.74
N HIS A 476 12.16 -0.30 -33.48
CA HIS A 476 11.49 0.37 -34.60
C HIS A 476 11.00 -0.62 -35.67
N ALA A 477 11.79 -1.66 -35.96
CA ALA A 477 11.43 -2.68 -36.95
C ALA A 477 10.19 -3.47 -36.54
N LEU A 478 10.11 -3.90 -35.27
CA LEU A 478 8.93 -4.59 -34.73
C LEU A 478 7.72 -3.64 -34.70
N HIS A 479 7.92 -2.39 -34.28
CA HIS A 479 6.87 -1.38 -34.24
C HIS A 479 6.25 -1.14 -35.61
N ASN A 480 7.08 -0.93 -36.64
CA ASN A 480 6.61 -0.75 -38.02
C ASN A 480 5.89 -1.99 -38.55
N ALA A 481 6.40 -3.19 -38.25
CA ALA A 481 5.76 -4.43 -38.65
C ALA A 481 4.36 -4.59 -38.05
N ILE A 482 4.15 -4.19 -36.79
CA ILE A 482 2.84 -4.17 -36.14
C ILE A 482 1.97 -3.04 -36.70
N ARG A 483 2.49 -1.81 -36.79
CA ARG A 483 1.75 -0.64 -37.30
C ARG A 483 1.20 -0.87 -38.69
N SER A 484 1.98 -1.47 -39.59
CA SER A 484 1.58 -1.77 -40.97
C SER A 484 0.41 -2.76 -41.09
N LYS A 485 0.18 -3.58 -40.06
CA LYS A 485 -0.91 -4.57 -40.01
C LYS A 485 -2.12 -4.08 -39.20
N LEU A 486 -2.02 -2.91 -38.56
CA LEU A 486 -3.11 -2.28 -37.81
C LEU A 486 -3.91 -1.32 -38.70
N PRO A 487 -5.22 -1.17 -38.49
CA PRO A 487 -6.03 -0.14 -39.14
C PRO A 487 -5.47 1.27 -38.90
N SER A 488 -5.63 2.18 -39.87
CA SER A 488 -5.17 3.57 -39.77
C SER A 488 -5.79 4.35 -38.62
N MET A 489 -7.02 4.00 -38.22
CA MET A 489 -7.75 4.56 -37.06
C MET A 489 -7.12 4.25 -35.70
N ILE A 490 -6.22 3.26 -35.62
CA ILE A 490 -5.44 3.01 -34.41
C ILE A 490 -4.31 4.04 -34.34
N SER A 491 -4.22 4.78 -33.23
CA SER A 491 -3.20 5.82 -33.05
C SER A 491 -1.79 5.22 -32.95
N ASN A 492 -0.78 6.07 -33.14
CA ASN A 492 0.62 5.63 -33.04
C ASN A 492 0.99 5.24 -31.61
N GLU A 493 0.39 5.89 -30.61
CA GLU A 493 0.51 5.57 -29.19
C GLU A 493 -0.03 4.17 -28.90
N THR A 494 -1.22 3.85 -29.42
CA THR A 494 -1.81 2.51 -29.26
C THR A 494 -1.00 1.45 -30.01
N ALA A 495 -0.49 1.75 -31.21
CA ALA A 495 0.40 0.85 -31.94
C ALA A 495 1.73 0.61 -31.20
N ALA A 496 2.27 1.64 -30.54
CA ALA A 496 3.46 1.53 -29.69
C ALA A 496 3.17 0.66 -28.47
N HIS A 497 2.03 0.85 -27.81
CA HIS A 497 1.62 0.03 -26.66
C HIS A 497 1.45 -1.45 -27.04
N ILE A 498 0.88 -1.73 -28.22
CA ILE A 498 0.78 -3.09 -28.77
C ILE A 498 2.19 -3.68 -29.01
N THR A 499 3.15 -2.86 -29.44
CA THR A 499 4.55 -3.28 -29.65
C THR A 499 5.21 -3.70 -28.33
N LEU A 500 5.02 -2.92 -27.26
CA LEU A 500 5.51 -3.26 -25.92
C LEU A 500 4.91 -4.58 -25.41
N GLN A 501 3.58 -4.74 -25.52
CA GLN A 501 2.89 -5.95 -25.06
C GLN A 501 3.32 -7.19 -25.87
N ALA A 502 3.51 -7.06 -27.18
CA ALA A 502 4.04 -8.13 -28.02
C ALA A 502 5.43 -8.59 -27.54
N LYS A 503 6.34 -7.64 -27.27
CA LYS A 503 7.69 -7.92 -26.79
C LYS A 503 7.71 -8.61 -25.43
N GLN A 504 6.88 -8.16 -24.48
CA GLN A 504 6.76 -8.77 -23.15
C GLN A 504 6.22 -10.22 -23.20
N ASN A 505 5.46 -10.56 -24.24
CA ASN A 505 4.91 -11.90 -24.46
C ASN A 505 5.75 -12.76 -25.43
N GLY A 506 7.02 -12.39 -25.64
CA GLY A 506 7.99 -13.20 -26.38
C GLY A 506 8.06 -12.93 -27.89
N ILE A 507 7.30 -11.96 -28.41
CA ILE A 507 7.35 -11.49 -29.81
C ILE A 507 8.28 -10.28 -29.87
N ASP A 508 9.58 -10.52 -29.75
CA ASP A 508 10.62 -9.50 -29.54
C ASP A 508 11.27 -8.94 -30.82
N SER A 509 10.84 -9.41 -32.00
CA SER A 509 11.44 -9.07 -33.30
C SER A 509 10.42 -9.21 -34.42
N ALA A 510 10.59 -8.44 -35.50
CA ALA A 510 9.68 -8.45 -36.64
C ALA A 510 9.55 -9.86 -37.28
N ASP A 511 10.63 -10.64 -37.30
CA ASP A 511 10.63 -12.01 -37.83
C ASP A 511 9.81 -12.99 -36.98
N LYS A 512 9.62 -12.67 -35.70
CA LYS A 512 8.75 -13.45 -34.81
C LYS A 512 7.29 -13.05 -34.91
N LEU A 513 6.94 -12.00 -35.67
CA LEU A 513 5.56 -11.58 -35.87
C LEU A 513 4.88 -12.38 -36.97
N GLN A 514 3.91 -13.21 -36.61
CA GLN A 514 3.13 -13.98 -37.58
C GLN A 514 1.93 -13.18 -38.10
N LYS A 515 1.10 -12.66 -37.20
CA LYS A 515 -0.17 -12.00 -37.57
C LYS A 515 -0.60 -10.98 -36.53
N VAL A 516 -1.25 -9.90 -36.99
CA VAL A 516 -1.98 -8.96 -36.13
C VAL A 516 -3.42 -8.92 -36.62
N THR A 517 -4.38 -9.04 -35.71
CA THR A 517 -5.81 -8.94 -36.01
C THR A 517 -6.51 -8.08 -34.98
N VAL A 518 -7.43 -7.22 -35.43
CA VAL A 518 -8.30 -6.45 -34.54
C VAL A 518 -9.69 -7.07 -34.59
N GLN A 519 -10.21 -7.48 -33.43
CA GLN A 519 -11.55 -8.05 -33.29
C GLN A 519 -12.11 -7.70 -31.91
N ASP A 520 -13.39 -7.35 -31.83
CA ASP A 520 -14.12 -7.11 -30.57
C ASP A 520 -13.45 -6.08 -29.64
N GLY A 521 -12.93 -4.98 -30.24
CA GLY A 521 -12.24 -3.93 -29.48
C GLY A 521 -10.87 -4.34 -28.94
N LYS A 522 -10.30 -5.45 -29.42
CA LYS A 522 -8.96 -5.93 -29.02
C LYS A 522 -8.04 -6.12 -30.21
N ALA A 523 -6.77 -5.80 -30.04
CA ALA A 523 -5.71 -6.19 -30.97
C ALA A 523 -5.03 -7.47 -30.46
N PHE A 524 -5.06 -8.51 -31.28
CA PHE A 524 -4.37 -9.78 -31.06
C PHE A 524 -3.10 -9.82 -31.91
N VAL A 525 -1.96 -10.06 -31.26
CA VAL A 525 -0.65 -10.23 -31.89
C VAL A 525 -0.24 -11.69 -31.72
N MET A 526 0.03 -12.37 -32.82
CA MET A 526 0.44 -13.78 -32.83
C MET A 526 1.89 -13.90 -33.29
N GLY A 527 2.68 -14.65 -32.53
CA GLY A 527 4.06 -14.96 -32.85
C GLY A 527 4.19 -16.18 -33.76
N THR A 528 5.35 -16.32 -34.42
CA THR A 528 5.68 -17.51 -35.22
C THR A 528 5.94 -18.74 -34.36
N THR A 529 6.34 -18.55 -33.10
CA THR A 529 6.48 -19.61 -32.09
C THR A 529 5.12 -19.95 -31.47
N PRO A 530 4.65 -21.21 -31.54
CA PRO A 530 3.41 -21.63 -30.90
C PRO A 530 3.38 -21.26 -29.40
N GLY A 531 2.33 -20.58 -28.97
CA GLY A 531 2.14 -20.12 -27.59
C GLY A 531 2.51 -18.66 -27.32
N PHE A 532 3.32 -18.02 -28.18
CA PHE A 532 3.61 -16.59 -28.06
C PHE A 532 2.49 -15.76 -28.69
N ARG A 533 1.74 -15.07 -27.84
CA ARG A 533 0.61 -14.22 -28.24
C ARG A 533 0.43 -13.08 -27.25
N ALA A 534 -0.02 -11.92 -27.73
CA ALA A 534 -0.45 -10.80 -26.91
C ALA A 534 -1.86 -10.36 -27.31
N ALA A 535 -2.62 -9.84 -26.35
CA ALA A 535 -3.93 -9.24 -26.57
C ALA A 535 -3.98 -7.89 -25.87
N VAL A 536 -4.35 -6.83 -26.60
CA VAL A 536 -4.42 -5.46 -26.09
C VAL A 536 -5.84 -4.95 -26.24
N ASP A 537 -6.42 -4.44 -25.16
CA ASP A 537 -7.73 -3.79 -25.18
C ASP A 537 -7.60 -2.37 -25.76
N LEU A 538 -8.27 -2.14 -26.88
CA LEU A 538 -8.24 -0.87 -27.61
C LEU A 538 -9.19 0.18 -27.03
N ASN A 539 -10.05 -0.21 -26.08
CA ASN A 539 -10.93 0.72 -25.37
C ASN A 539 -10.26 1.37 -24.17
N GLN A 540 -9.06 0.92 -23.80
CA GLN A 540 -8.25 1.52 -22.75
C GLN A 540 -7.32 2.59 -23.34
N PRO A 541 -7.10 3.72 -22.64
CA PRO A 541 -6.18 4.74 -23.11
C PRO A 541 -4.74 4.20 -23.17
N ALA A 542 -4.07 4.39 -24.31
CA ALA A 542 -2.69 3.97 -24.50
C ALA A 542 -1.70 4.98 -23.87
N PRO A 543 -0.57 4.53 -23.30
CA PRO A 543 0.53 5.41 -22.88
C PRO A 543 1.08 6.20 -24.07
N THR A 544 1.74 7.34 -23.82
CA THR A 544 2.32 8.15 -24.90
C THR A 544 3.42 7.38 -25.64
N LEU A 545 3.71 7.80 -26.88
CA LEU A 545 4.80 7.24 -27.67
C LEU A 545 6.15 7.36 -26.94
N GLU A 546 6.40 8.49 -26.29
CA GLU A 546 7.62 8.74 -25.52
C GLU A 546 7.72 7.80 -24.31
N GLN A 547 6.65 7.64 -23.53
CA GLN A 547 6.61 6.72 -22.38
C GLN A 547 6.85 5.28 -22.81
N THR A 548 6.23 4.86 -23.92
CA THR A 548 6.38 3.50 -24.44
C THR A 548 7.79 3.27 -25.01
N SER A 549 8.36 4.26 -25.71
CA SER A 549 9.75 4.22 -26.20
C SER A 549 10.74 4.06 -25.05
N ALA A 550 10.56 4.84 -23.97
CA ALA A 550 11.40 4.74 -22.77
C ALA A 550 11.31 3.36 -22.10
N GLN A 551 10.10 2.77 -22.02
CA GLN A 551 9.90 1.44 -21.44
C GLN A 551 10.56 0.33 -22.27
N LEU A 552 10.48 0.42 -23.60
CA LEU A 552 11.13 -0.51 -24.51
C LEU A 552 12.66 -0.47 -24.38
N LEU A 553 13.25 0.73 -24.30
CA LEU A 553 14.69 0.93 -24.08
C LEU A 553 15.14 0.43 -22.70
N ALA A 554 14.35 0.68 -21.64
CA ALA A 554 14.64 0.22 -20.28
C ALA A 554 14.61 -1.32 -20.19
N GLY A 555 13.64 -1.97 -20.85
CA GLY A 555 13.57 -3.43 -20.92
C GLY A 555 14.80 -4.07 -21.57
N GLN A 556 15.38 -3.42 -22.57
CA GLN A 556 16.61 -3.88 -23.22
C GLN A 556 17.83 -3.76 -22.30
N ALA A 557 17.99 -2.65 -21.58
CA ALA A 557 19.09 -2.49 -20.64
C ALA A 557 19.08 -3.59 -19.55
N SER A 558 17.90 -3.99 -19.11
CA SER A 558 17.73 -5.08 -18.14
C SER A 558 18.04 -6.46 -18.74
N GLN A 559 17.59 -6.76 -19.97
CA GLN A 559 17.92 -8.02 -20.65
C GLN A 559 19.42 -8.14 -20.96
N GLN A 560 20.06 -7.03 -21.35
CA GLN A 560 21.48 -7.01 -21.69
C GLN A 560 22.33 -7.21 -20.43
N ARG A 561 21.97 -6.60 -19.30
CA ARG A 561 22.59 -6.89 -17.99
C ARG A 561 22.44 -8.36 -17.57
N ALA A 562 21.25 -8.94 -17.78
CA ALA A 562 21.02 -10.35 -17.47
C ALA A 562 21.86 -11.29 -18.36
N GLN A 563 22.05 -10.95 -19.64
CA GLN A 563 22.91 -11.72 -20.56
C GLN A 563 24.40 -11.56 -20.24
N ASP A 564 24.85 -10.35 -19.89
CA ASP A 564 26.23 -10.08 -19.46
C ASP A 564 26.56 -10.82 -18.16
N GLU A 565 25.60 -10.90 -17.24
CA GLU A 565 25.72 -11.62 -15.98
C GLU A 565 25.76 -13.15 -16.21
N GLN A 566 24.94 -13.68 -17.12
CA GLN A 566 25.00 -15.08 -17.55
C GLN A 566 26.32 -15.43 -18.25
N GLN A 567 26.86 -14.55 -19.09
CA GLN A 567 28.17 -14.75 -19.72
C GLN A 567 29.34 -14.66 -18.71
N ARG A 568 29.25 -13.77 -17.71
CA ARG A 568 30.22 -13.70 -16.60
C ARG A 568 30.27 -14.98 -15.77
N VAL A 569 29.10 -15.56 -15.46
CA VAL A 569 29.00 -16.84 -14.75
C VAL A 569 29.56 -18.00 -15.58
N ALA A 570 29.40 -17.96 -16.91
CA ALA A 570 29.95 -18.98 -17.81
C ALA A 570 31.48 -18.90 -18.00
N ILE A 571 32.09 -17.72 -17.85
CA ILE A 571 33.54 -17.51 -18.00
C ILE A 571 34.30 -17.71 -16.67
N GLY A 572 33.67 -17.43 -15.52
CA GLY A 572 34.27 -17.62 -14.19
C GLY A 572 34.34 -19.08 -13.70
N GLY A 573 33.89 -20.04 -14.51
CA GLY A 573 33.85 -21.46 -14.17
C GLY A 573 34.90 -22.33 -14.88
N ARG A 574 36.00 -21.75 -15.39
CA ARG A 574 37.13 -22.49 -15.97
C ARG A 574 38.38 -22.43 -15.12
#